data_AF-A0A7C4I668-F1
#
_entry.id   AF-A0A7C4I668-F1
#
_cell.length_a   1.000
_cell.length_b   1.000
_cell.length_c   1.000
_cell.angle_alpha   90.00
_cell.angle_beta   90.00
_cell.angle_gamma   90.00
#
_symmetry.space_group_name_H-M   'P 1'
#
loop_
_entity.id
_entity.type
_entity.pdbx_description
1 polymer ?
#
loop_
_entity_poly.entity_id
_entity_poly.type
_entity_poly.pdbx_seq_one_letter_code
_entity_poly.pdbx_strand_id
1 'polypeptide(L)'
;MAAKRKRNPLARGYSRATVSANIARLRREGMPAERAAAAALRSARQAWRARHKTGPFPAHLRPVRANPKRRRRPSSAAPALRAGYSSQVVRANVATLRRAGDSLEAATLRALRRARRDFRKRSRAAFPPHLALPGAERQRAFRAELGRAARLYRGFHRREPSGVARAQVDKPQAAMRLGRLEGVIYRSDHGPTYLHKFKGSARPLLVASADGSRLYVVGGRYRMTSRGIVDRS
;
A
#
# COMPACT_ATOMS: atom_id res chain seq x y z
N MET A 1 -5.69 -33.36 23.58
CA MET A 1 -5.81 -32.54 24.80
C MET A 1 -6.19 -31.10 24.42
N ALA A 2 -7.40 -30.65 24.75
CA ALA A 2 -7.88 -29.31 24.41
C ALA A 2 -7.29 -28.24 25.35
N ALA A 3 -6.58 -27.27 24.79
CA ALA A 3 -6.02 -26.15 25.54
C ALA A 3 -7.14 -25.35 26.23
N LYS A 4 -7.22 -25.46 27.57
CA LYS A 4 -8.07 -24.64 28.44
C LYS A 4 -7.88 -23.17 28.06
N ARG A 5 -8.89 -22.54 27.43
CA ARG A 5 -8.91 -21.09 27.19
C ARG A 5 -8.69 -20.39 28.53
N LYS A 6 -7.51 -19.77 28.73
CA LYS A 6 -7.22 -18.96 29.92
C LYS A 6 -8.37 -17.95 30.09
N ARG A 7 -9.09 -18.07 31.21
CA ARG A 7 -10.15 -17.12 31.59
C ARG A 7 -9.57 -15.72 31.45
N ASN A 8 -10.31 -14.84 30.77
CA ASN A 8 -9.90 -13.47 30.50
C ASN A 8 -9.47 -12.82 31.84
N PRO A 9 -8.20 -12.44 32.04
CA PRO A 9 -7.68 -12.09 33.35
C PRO A 9 -8.23 -10.75 33.85
N LEU A 10 -8.98 -10.03 33.03
CA LEU A 10 -9.45 -8.67 33.32
C LEU A 10 -10.54 -8.66 34.40
N ALA A 11 -10.55 -7.60 35.21
CA ALA A 11 -11.60 -7.40 36.20
C ALA A 11 -12.98 -7.37 35.52
N ARG A 12 -13.95 -8.07 36.11
CA ARG A 12 -15.31 -8.16 35.57
C ARG A 12 -16.03 -6.83 35.74
N GLY A 13 -16.79 -6.44 34.72
CA GLY A 13 -17.60 -5.24 34.74
C GLY A 13 -17.35 -4.35 33.53
N TYR A 14 -18.09 -3.26 33.49
CA TYR A 14 -18.10 -2.34 32.35
C TYR A 14 -18.17 -0.87 32.77
N SER A 15 -17.93 -0.56 34.04
CA SER A 15 -17.84 0.83 34.53
C SER A 15 -16.57 1.51 33.98
N ARG A 16 -16.58 2.84 33.94
CA ARG A 16 -15.41 3.62 33.49
C ARG A 16 -14.18 3.36 34.35
N ALA A 17 -14.37 3.22 35.66
CA ALA A 17 -13.32 2.86 36.62
C ALA A 17 -12.73 1.47 36.31
N THR A 18 -13.56 0.46 36.06
CA THR A 18 -13.10 -0.89 35.71
C THR A 18 -12.33 -0.90 34.39
N VAL A 19 -12.80 -0.16 33.37
CA VAL A 19 -12.07 -0.05 32.08
C VAL A 19 -10.71 0.60 32.29
N SER A 20 -10.63 1.70 33.05
CA SER A 20 -9.37 2.40 33.33
C SER A 20 -8.39 1.50 34.10
N ALA A 21 -8.85 0.80 35.13
CA ALA A 21 -8.03 -0.14 35.92
C ALA A 21 -7.49 -1.28 35.05
N ASN A 22 -8.32 -1.83 34.16
CA ASN A 22 -7.92 -2.87 33.22
C ASN A 22 -6.86 -2.36 32.21
N ILE A 23 -6.99 -1.12 31.71
CA ILE A 23 -5.97 -0.51 30.84
C ILE A 23 -4.65 -0.34 31.60
N ALA A 24 -4.69 0.22 32.80
CA ALA A 24 -3.51 0.43 33.63
C ALA A 24 -2.79 -0.89 33.95
N ARG A 25 -3.55 -1.95 34.25
CA ARG A 25 -2.97 -3.27 34.52
C ARG A 25 -2.29 -3.87 33.28
N LEU A 26 -2.97 -3.89 32.14
CA LEU A 26 -2.39 -4.39 30.88
C LEU A 26 -1.13 -3.62 30.47
N ARG A 27 -1.08 -2.31 30.74
CA ARG A 27 0.12 -1.51 30.51
C ARG A 27 1.27 -1.89 31.44
N ARG A 28 1.00 -2.15 32.73
CA ARG A 28 2.00 -2.66 33.69
C ARG A 28 2.54 -4.04 33.26
N GLU A 29 1.70 -4.85 32.63
CA GLU A 29 2.08 -6.14 32.03
C GLU A 29 2.86 -5.99 30.69
N GLY A 30 3.23 -4.77 30.28
CA GLY A 30 4.02 -4.51 29.09
C GLY A 30 3.23 -4.42 27.78
N MET A 31 1.90 -4.41 27.82
CA MET A 31 1.08 -4.28 26.61
C MET A 31 1.11 -2.83 26.08
N PRO A 32 1.30 -2.62 24.76
CA PRO A 32 1.21 -1.28 24.15
C PRO A 32 -0.13 -0.61 24.43
N ALA A 33 -0.13 0.71 24.69
CA ALA A 33 -1.29 1.46 25.17
C ALA A 33 -2.56 1.27 24.31
N GLU A 34 -2.43 1.28 22.98
CA GLU A 34 -3.55 1.05 22.07
C GLU A 34 -4.13 -0.37 22.18
N ARG A 35 -3.26 -1.38 22.27
CA ARG A 35 -3.67 -2.79 22.44
C ARG A 35 -4.31 -3.02 23.79
N ALA A 36 -3.79 -2.39 24.85
CA ALA A 36 -4.36 -2.42 26.20
C ALA A 36 -5.76 -1.82 26.22
N ALA A 37 -5.95 -0.63 25.62
CA ALA A 37 -7.25 0.02 25.48
C ALA A 37 -8.25 -0.84 24.69
N ALA A 38 -7.83 -1.39 23.55
CA ALA A 38 -8.68 -2.25 22.73
C ALA A 38 -9.10 -3.53 23.46
N ALA A 39 -8.18 -4.18 24.19
CA ALA A 39 -8.47 -5.38 24.97
C ALA A 39 -9.42 -5.09 26.14
N ALA A 40 -9.19 -4.03 26.90
CA ALA A 40 -10.05 -3.61 28.01
C ALA A 40 -11.47 -3.28 27.53
N LEU A 41 -11.61 -2.51 26.45
CA LEU A 41 -12.92 -2.15 25.89
C LEU A 41 -13.66 -3.37 25.31
N ARG A 42 -12.96 -4.33 24.69
CA ARG A 42 -13.58 -5.60 24.24
C ARG A 42 -14.15 -6.39 25.42
N SER A 43 -13.37 -6.55 26.49
CA SER A 43 -13.81 -7.24 27.70
C SER A 43 -15.02 -6.56 28.34
N ALA A 44 -14.98 -5.24 28.48
CA ALA A 44 -16.10 -4.47 29.04
C ALA A 44 -17.38 -4.57 28.19
N ARG A 45 -17.27 -4.54 26.86
CA ARG A 45 -18.42 -4.74 25.96
C ARG A 45 -19.00 -6.14 26.08
N GLN A 46 -18.16 -7.16 26.22
CA GLN A 46 -18.60 -8.53 26.44
C GLN A 46 -19.33 -8.66 27.78
N ALA A 47 -18.80 -8.08 28.85
CA ALA A 47 -19.44 -8.05 30.16
C ALA A 47 -20.78 -7.29 30.14
N TRP A 48 -20.86 -6.19 29.40
CA TRP A 48 -22.12 -5.45 29.22
C TRP A 48 -23.15 -6.29 28.47
N ARG A 49 -22.78 -6.92 27.35
CA ARG A 49 -23.66 -7.77 26.54
C ARG A 49 -24.14 -9.02 27.28
N ALA A 50 -23.32 -9.57 28.17
CA ALA A 50 -23.72 -10.69 29.01
C ALA A 50 -24.87 -10.32 29.98
N ARG A 51 -24.92 -9.06 30.42
CA ARG A 51 -25.97 -8.52 31.31
C ARG A 51 -27.13 -7.88 30.56
N HIS A 52 -26.87 -7.30 29.39
CA HIS A 52 -27.85 -6.59 28.57
C HIS A 52 -27.88 -7.23 27.18
N LYS A 53 -28.85 -8.12 26.98
CA LYS A 53 -29.01 -8.86 25.71
C LYS A 53 -29.20 -7.90 24.52
N THR A 54 -29.96 -6.83 24.72
CA THR A 54 -30.29 -5.80 23.72
C THR A 54 -29.98 -4.40 24.24
N GLY A 55 -29.89 -3.42 23.33
CA GLY A 55 -29.67 -2.01 23.66
C GLY A 55 -28.30 -1.45 23.22
N PRO A 56 -28.17 -0.12 23.19
CA PRO A 56 -26.93 0.56 22.83
C PRO A 56 -25.91 0.51 23.98
N PHE A 57 -24.63 0.47 23.64
CA PHE A 57 -23.57 0.61 24.65
C PHE A 57 -23.62 1.99 25.33
N PRO A 58 -23.29 2.07 26.64
CA PRO A 58 -23.00 3.32 27.33
C PRO A 58 -21.93 4.15 26.61
N ALA A 59 -21.97 5.47 26.75
CA ALA A 59 -21.12 6.40 25.99
C ALA A 59 -19.63 6.04 26.01
N HIS A 60 -19.08 5.65 27.17
CA HIS A 60 -17.67 5.29 27.35
C HIS A 60 -17.29 3.92 26.75
N LEU A 61 -18.27 3.10 26.36
CA LEU A 61 -18.05 1.82 25.67
C LEU A 61 -18.38 1.90 24.18
N ARG A 62 -19.04 2.96 23.72
CA ARG A 62 -19.35 3.13 22.30
C ARG A 62 -18.04 3.12 21.51
N PRO A 63 -17.96 2.39 20.39
CA PRO A 63 -16.82 2.51 19.52
C PRO A 63 -16.73 3.96 19.07
N VAL A 64 -15.58 4.61 19.27
CA VAL A 64 -15.28 5.90 18.67
C VAL A 64 -15.47 5.66 17.17
N ARG A 65 -16.55 6.21 16.60
CA ARG A 65 -16.78 6.10 15.17
C ARG A 65 -15.53 6.67 14.52
N ALA A 66 -14.81 5.86 13.75
CA ALA A 66 -13.71 6.36 12.94
C ALA A 66 -14.22 7.60 12.23
N ASN A 67 -13.56 8.74 12.46
CA ASN A 67 -14.02 10.06 12.02
C ASN A 67 -14.61 9.94 10.60
N PRO A 68 -15.87 10.34 10.36
CA PRO A 68 -16.46 10.23 9.04
C PRO A 68 -15.65 10.99 7.97
N LYS A 69 -14.82 11.98 8.34
CA LYS A 69 -13.85 12.62 7.44
C LYS A 69 -12.68 11.70 7.02
N ARG A 70 -12.43 10.61 7.76
CA ARG A 70 -11.49 9.52 7.42
C ARG A 70 -12.16 8.32 6.77
N ARG A 71 -13.50 8.28 6.65
CA ARG A 71 -14.11 7.43 5.62
C ARG A 71 -13.59 7.97 4.30
N ARG A 72 -12.83 7.15 3.56
CA ARG A 72 -12.46 7.41 2.17
C ARG A 72 -13.71 7.97 1.48
N ARG A 73 -13.72 9.28 1.18
CA ARG A 73 -14.78 9.89 0.39
C ARG A 73 -14.95 9.02 -0.86
N PRO A 74 -16.15 8.46 -1.16
CA PRO A 74 -16.41 8.03 -2.52
C PRO A 74 -16.34 9.31 -3.36
N SER A 75 -15.27 9.46 -4.15
CA SER A 75 -15.09 10.62 -5.01
C SER A 75 -16.14 10.59 -6.12
N SER A 76 -17.25 11.29 -5.94
CA SER A 76 -18.27 11.48 -6.97
C SER A 76 -17.99 12.67 -7.90
N ALA A 77 -16.83 13.33 -7.80
CA ALA A 77 -16.43 14.36 -8.76
C ALA A 77 -14.97 14.19 -9.21
N ALA A 78 -14.81 14.04 -10.53
CA ALA A 78 -13.59 14.07 -11.34
C ALA A 78 -12.59 12.88 -11.28
N PRO A 79 -12.93 11.70 -11.86
CA PRO A 79 -11.95 10.68 -12.23
C PRO A 79 -11.08 11.06 -13.45
N ALA A 80 -11.54 12.00 -14.27
CA ALA A 80 -10.88 12.35 -15.54
C ALA A 80 -9.54 13.10 -15.37
N LEU A 81 -9.40 13.90 -14.31
CA LEU A 81 -8.20 14.71 -14.06
C LEU A 81 -7.05 13.92 -13.41
N ARG A 82 -7.31 12.72 -12.87
CA ARG A 82 -6.27 11.87 -12.22
C ARG A 82 -5.59 10.86 -13.14
N ALA A 83 -6.00 10.76 -14.40
CA ALA A 83 -5.48 9.77 -15.34
C ALA A 83 -4.24 10.23 -16.13
N GLY A 84 -3.59 11.32 -15.74
CA GLY A 84 -2.39 11.83 -16.44
C GLY A 84 -2.67 12.34 -17.84
N TYR A 85 -3.92 12.69 -18.17
CA TYR A 85 -4.21 13.39 -19.42
C TYR A 85 -3.63 14.79 -19.33
N SER A 86 -2.71 15.13 -20.25
CA SER A 86 -2.41 16.53 -20.49
C SER A 86 -3.75 17.21 -20.79
N SER A 87 -4.06 18.22 -19.99
CA SER A 87 -5.22 19.07 -20.19
C SER A 87 -5.27 19.64 -21.62
N GLN A 88 -4.14 19.64 -22.35
CA GLN A 88 -4.04 20.02 -23.76
C GLN A 88 -4.71 19.00 -24.69
N VAL A 89 -4.58 17.69 -24.46
CA VAL A 89 -5.19 16.66 -25.35
C VAL A 89 -6.71 16.65 -25.22
N VAL A 90 -7.21 16.81 -23.99
CA VAL A 90 -8.67 16.95 -23.76
C VAL A 90 -9.16 18.27 -24.36
N ARG A 91 -8.45 19.39 -24.15
CA ARG A 91 -8.79 20.68 -24.76
C ARG A 91 -8.80 20.65 -26.29
N ALA A 92 -7.80 20.04 -26.92
CA ALA A 92 -7.72 19.87 -28.37
C ALA A 92 -8.92 19.07 -28.90
N ASN A 93 -9.24 17.94 -28.26
CA ASN A 93 -10.39 17.13 -28.65
C ASN A 93 -11.72 17.87 -28.48
N VAL A 94 -11.88 18.64 -27.41
CA VAL A 94 -13.09 19.47 -27.19
C VAL A 94 -13.19 20.55 -28.28
N ALA A 95 -12.09 21.23 -28.61
CA ALA A 95 -12.07 22.23 -29.67
C ALA A 95 -12.46 21.65 -31.03
N THR A 96 -11.93 20.47 -31.38
CA THR A 96 -12.29 19.76 -32.63
C THR A 96 -13.78 19.39 -32.66
N LEU A 97 -14.32 18.84 -31.58
CA LEU A 97 -15.72 18.41 -31.51
C LEU A 97 -16.70 19.58 -31.54
N ARG A 98 -16.34 20.72 -30.93
CA ARG A 98 -17.14 21.95 -31.02
C ARG A 98 -17.20 22.50 -32.44
N ARG A 99 -16.11 22.44 -33.20
CA ARG A 99 -16.11 22.82 -34.64
C ARG A 99 -17.02 21.92 -35.47
N ALA A 100 -17.26 20.70 -35.02
CA ALA A 100 -18.19 19.77 -35.65
C ALA A 100 -19.67 19.94 -35.19
N GLY A 101 -19.98 21.00 -34.42
CA GLY A 101 -21.34 21.33 -34.02
C GLY A 101 -21.80 20.73 -32.68
N ASP A 102 -20.95 19.99 -31.96
CA ASP A 102 -21.32 19.48 -30.63
C ASP A 102 -21.41 20.63 -29.61
N SER A 103 -22.41 20.59 -28.72
CA SER A 103 -22.46 21.46 -27.54
C SER A 103 -21.21 21.26 -26.67
N LEU A 104 -20.81 22.27 -25.88
CA LEU A 104 -19.61 22.20 -25.05
C LEU A 104 -19.63 20.97 -24.11
N GLU A 105 -20.79 20.64 -23.55
CA GLU A 105 -20.96 19.50 -22.65
C GLU A 105 -20.84 18.16 -23.39
N ALA A 106 -21.50 18.03 -24.55
CA ALA A 106 -21.40 16.83 -25.39
C ALA A 106 -19.98 16.60 -25.91
N ALA A 107 -19.31 17.66 -26.37
CA ALA A 107 -17.92 17.65 -26.81
C ALA A 107 -16.97 17.23 -25.68
N THR A 108 -17.19 17.75 -24.46
CA THR A 108 -16.39 17.40 -23.28
C THR A 108 -16.54 15.92 -22.91
N LEU A 109 -17.78 15.42 -22.84
CA LEU A 109 -18.04 14.01 -22.53
C LEU A 109 -17.46 13.07 -23.60
N ARG A 110 -17.58 13.40 -24.89
CA ARG A 110 -17.00 12.61 -25.98
C ARG A 110 -15.47 12.65 -25.98
N ALA A 111 -14.85 13.81 -25.78
CA ALA A 111 -13.41 13.96 -25.65
C ALA A 111 -12.87 13.10 -24.49
N LEU A 112 -13.54 13.11 -23.34
CA LEU A 112 -13.17 12.28 -22.18
C LEU A 112 -13.33 10.78 -22.45
N ARG A 113 -14.40 10.36 -23.15
CA ARG A 113 -14.59 8.95 -23.54
C ARG A 113 -13.50 8.48 -24.50
N ARG A 114 -13.15 9.28 -25.50
CA ARG A 114 -12.07 9.00 -26.46
C ARG A 114 -10.73 8.90 -25.76
N ALA A 115 -10.40 9.89 -24.93
CA ALA A 115 -9.22 9.92 -24.08
C ALA A 115 -9.12 8.63 -23.22
N ARG A 116 -10.21 8.22 -22.55
CA ARG A 116 -10.21 7.01 -21.73
C ARG A 116 -10.01 5.73 -22.55
N ARG A 117 -10.56 5.66 -23.77
CA ARG A 117 -10.38 4.52 -24.68
C ARG A 117 -8.93 4.41 -25.16
N ASP A 118 -8.34 5.53 -25.58
CA ASP A 118 -6.96 5.57 -26.06
C ASP A 118 -5.97 5.27 -24.92
N PHE A 119 -6.28 5.74 -23.70
CA PHE A 119 -5.53 5.34 -22.52
C PHE A 119 -5.64 3.85 -22.24
N ARG A 120 -6.82 3.23 -22.33
CA ARG A 120 -6.96 1.76 -22.18
C ARG A 120 -6.16 1.00 -23.23
N LYS A 121 -6.12 1.47 -24.48
CA LYS A 121 -5.31 0.88 -25.55
C LYS A 121 -3.81 1.00 -25.26
N ARG A 122 -3.34 2.20 -24.86
CA ARG A 122 -1.92 2.45 -24.54
C ARG A 122 -1.48 1.81 -23.23
N SER A 123 -2.33 1.81 -22.20
CA SER A 123 -2.03 1.18 -20.92
C SER A 123 -2.01 -0.34 -21.02
N ARG A 124 -2.81 -0.96 -21.90
CA ARG A 124 -2.65 -2.39 -22.27
C ARG A 124 -1.25 -2.71 -22.79
N ALA A 125 -0.58 -1.76 -23.46
CA ALA A 125 0.81 -1.89 -23.89
C ALA A 125 1.85 -1.59 -22.77
N ALA A 126 1.40 -1.07 -21.61
CA ALA A 126 2.27 -0.64 -20.50
C ALA A 126 2.09 -1.46 -19.20
N PHE A 127 1.22 -2.47 -19.18
CA PHE A 127 1.17 -3.44 -18.10
C PHE A 127 2.36 -4.40 -18.21
N PRO A 128 2.93 -4.91 -17.09
CA PRO A 128 3.89 -5.99 -17.16
C PRO A 128 3.28 -7.13 -17.96
N PRO A 129 4.02 -7.75 -18.90
CA PRO A 129 3.46 -8.59 -19.96
C PRO A 129 2.59 -9.73 -19.40
N HIS A 130 2.92 -10.23 -18.20
CA HIS A 130 2.11 -11.26 -17.56
C HIS A 130 0.67 -10.80 -17.26
N LEU A 131 0.41 -9.54 -16.89
CA LEU A 131 -0.95 -9.04 -16.63
C LEU A 131 -1.80 -8.84 -17.89
N ALA A 132 -1.24 -9.03 -19.09
CA ALA A 132 -1.99 -9.05 -20.34
C ALA A 132 -2.40 -10.46 -20.78
N LEU A 133 -1.76 -11.51 -20.25
CA LEU A 133 -1.99 -12.90 -20.66
C LEU A 133 -3.37 -13.45 -20.19
N PRO A 134 -3.91 -14.53 -20.77
CA PRO A 134 -5.04 -15.28 -20.21
C PRO A 134 -4.72 -15.82 -18.80
N GLY A 135 -5.75 -16.21 -18.04
CA GLY A 135 -5.62 -16.58 -16.62
C GLY A 135 -4.56 -17.66 -16.32
N ALA A 136 -4.50 -18.71 -17.15
CA ALA A 136 -3.54 -19.81 -16.97
C ALA A 136 -2.09 -19.37 -17.23
N GLU A 137 -1.86 -18.60 -18.30
CA GLU A 137 -0.54 -18.07 -18.66
C GLU A 137 -0.06 -17.02 -17.64
N ARG A 138 -0.96 -16.16 -17.15
CA ARG A 138 -0.72 -15.25 -16.01
C ARG A 138 -0.16 -16.01 -14.82
N GLN A 139 -0.82 -17.11 -14.47
CA GLN A 139 -0.45 -17.87 -13.29
C GLN A 139 0.87 -18.63 -13.49
N ARG A 140 1.13 -19.16 -14.70
CA ARG A 140 2.44 -19.75 -15.05
C ARG A 140 3.56 -18.71 -14.99
N ALA A 141 3.36 -17.53 -15.57
CA ALA A 141 4.35 -16.45 -15.56
C ALA A 141 4.66 -15.97 -14.13
N PHE A 142 3.62 -15.78 -13.31
CA PHE A 142 3.77 -15.42 -11.90
C PHE A 142 4.53 -16.48 -11.11
N ARG A 143 4.21 -17.78 -11.28
CA ARG A 143 4.95 -18.88 -10.64
C ARG A 143 6.41 -18.92 -11.06
N ALA A 144 6.69 -18.70 -12.35
CA ALA A 144 8.06 -18.65 -12.85
C ALA A 144 8.85 -17.46 -12.27
N GLU A 145 8.21 -16.29 -12.15
CA GLU A 145 8.79 -15.11 -11.52
C GLU A 145 9.06 -15.32 -10.03
N LEU A 146 8.10 -15.91 -9.31
CA LEU A 146 8.27 -16.26 -7.90
C LEU A 146 9.40 -17.26 -7.70
N GLY A 147 9.54 -18.25 -8.60
CA GLY A 147 10.66 -19.20 -8.58
C GLY A 147 12.02 -18.53 -8.80
N ARG A 148 12.11 -17.52 -9.68
CA ARG A 148 13.33 -16.71 -9.86
C ARG A 148 13.65 -15.91 -8.60
N ALA A 149 12.65 -15.25 -8.00
CA ALA A 149 12.81 -14.48 -6.77
C ALA A 149 13.27 -15.36 -5.61
N ALA A 150 12.69 -16.56 -5.45
CA ALA A 150 13.09 -17.52 -4.42
C ALA A 150 14.56 -17.95 -4.57
N ARG A 151 15.03 -18.21 -5.81
CA ARG A 151 16.45 -18.53 -6.05
C ARG A 151 17.38 -17.38 -5.68
N LEU A 152 17.03 -16.14 -6.03
CA LEU A 152 17.81 -14.96 -5.63
C LEU A 152 17.83 -14.79 -4.11
N TYR A 153 16.68 -14.96 -3.46
CA TYR A 153 16.55 -14.91 -2.00
C TYR A 153 17.48 -15.92 -1.33
N ARG A 154 17.47 -17.18 -1.77
CA ARG A 154 18.34 -18.23 -1.23
C ARG A 154 19.80 -17.93 -1.40
N GLY A 155 20.19 -17.47 -2.60
CA GLY A 155 21.58 -17.12 -2.86
C GLY A 155 22.07 -15.98 -1.97
N PHE A 156 21.23 -14.97 -1.77
CA PHE A 156 21.58 -13.78 -0.98
C PHE A 156 21.52 -14.02 0.54
N HIS A 157 20.46 -14.65 1.04
CA HIS A 157 20.25 -14.88 2.48
C HIS A 157 20.77 -16.23 2.99
N ARG A 158 21.24 -17.11 2.10
CA ARG A 158 21.71 -18.47 2.42
C ARG A 158 20.69 -19.32 3.18
N ARG A 159 19.39 -19.11 2.92
CA ARG A 159 18.27 -19.85 3.54
C ARG A 159 17.03 -19.86 2.65
N GLU A 160 16.12 -20.80 2.91
CA GLU A 160 14.83 -20.87 2.22
C GLU A 160 13.90 -19.70 2.60
N PRO A 161 13.13 -19.15 1.65
CA PRO A 161 12.08 -18.19 1.98
C PRO A 161 10.94 -18.87 2.74
N SER A 162 10.55 -18.31 3.88
CA SER A 162 9.45 -18.85 4.71
C SER A 162 8.05 -18.52 4.18
N GLY A 163 7.95 -17.58 3.25
CA GLY A 163 6.66 -17.17 2.68
C GLY A 163 6.79 -16.01 1.70
N VAL A 164 5.64 -15.54 1.24
CA VAL A 164 5.52 -14.40 0.32
C VAL A 164 4.69 -13.32 0.99
N ALA A 165 5.26 -12.12 1.09
CA ALA A 165 4.53 -10.94 1.52
C ALA A 165 4.01 -10.17 0.29
N ARG A 166 2.77 -9.70 0.36
CA ARG A 166 2.23 -8.73 -0.62
C ARG A 166 2.30 -7.34 -0.01
N ALA A 167 3.00 -6.45 -0.68
CA ALA A 167 3.03 -5.03 -0.32
C ALA A 167 2.33 -4.22 -1.42
N GLN A 168 1.55 -3.22 -1.02
CA GLN A 168 1.06 -2.22 -1.96
C GLN A 168 2.22 -1.26 -2.26
N VAL A 169 2.67 -1.24 -3.51
CA VAL A 169 3.66 -0.27 -4.00
C VAL A 169 2.92 0.77 -4.82
N ASP A 170 2.84 1.98 -4.30
CA ASP A 170 2.28 3.10 -5.04
C ASP A 170 3.31 3.52 -6.10
N LYS A 171 3.03 3.23 -7.38
CA LYS A 171 3.87 3.71 -8.48
C LYS A 171 3.49 5.16 -8.79
N PRO A 172 4.36 6.15 -8.53
CA PRO A 172 4.04 7.54 -8.82
C PRO A 172 3.93 7.76 -10.33
N GLN A 173 2.95 8.56 -10.77
CA GLN A 173 2.84 9.00 -12.17
C GLN A 173 3.87 10.10 -12.50
N ALA A 174 4.23 10.91 -11.50
CA ALA A 174 5.26 11.94 -11.58
C ALA A 174 6.08 11.92 -10.29
N ALA A 175 7.38 12.18 -10.41
CA ALA A 175 8.32 12.21 -9.30
C ALA A 175 9.30 13.38 -9.49
N MET A 176 9.70 14.01 -8.39
CA MET A 176 10.70 15.08 -8.39
C MET A 176 12.10 14.45 -8.40
N ARG A 177 12.92 14.78 -9.39
CA ARG A 177 14.30 14.32 -9.46
C ARG A 177 15.14 15.01 -8.38
N LEU A 178 15.80 14.23 -7.53
CA LEU A 178 16.75 14.73 -6.54
C LEU A 178 18.19 14.70 -7.07
N GLY A 179 18.55 13.64 -7.79
CA GLY A 179 19.92 13.49 -8.30
C GLY A 179 20.24 12.08 -8.78
N ARG A 180 21.53 11.76 -8.86
CA ARG A 180 22.03 10.39 -9.06
C ARG A 180 22.34 9.76 -7.71
N LEU A 181 21.99 8.49 -7.54
CA LEU A 181 22.27 7.75 -6.30
C LEU A 181 23.72 7.24 -6.33
N GLU A 182 24.58 7.82 -5.50
CA GLU A 182 25.99 7.45 -5.38
C GLU A 182 26.21 6.08 -4.72
N GLY A 183 25.33 5.72 -3.79
CA GLY A 183 25.37 4.44 -3.11
C GLY A 183 24.10 4.18 -2.31
N VAL A 184 23.94 2.94 -1.87
CA VAL A 184 22.86 2.52 -0.98
C VAL A 184 23.44 1.78 0.22
N ILE A 185 22.96 2.13 1.40
CA ILE A 185 23.28 1.46 2.66
C ILE A 185 22.02 0.80 3.17
N TYR A 186 22.08 -0.48 3.50
CA TYR A 186 20.95 -1.21 4.08
C TYR A 186 21.43 -2.31 5.02
N ARG A 187 20.61 -2.63 6.02
CA ARG A 187 20.84 -3.76 6.93
C ARG A 187 19.93 -4.90 6.50
N SER A 188 20.48 -6.10 6.34
CA SER A 188 19.63 -7.28 6.13
C SER A 188 19.00 -7.73 7.45
N ASP A 189 17.82 -8.34 7.42
CA ASP A 189 17.08 -8.76 8.63
C ASP A 189 17.87 -9.67 9.58
N HIS A 190 18.94 -10.31 9.10
CA HIS A 190 19.73 -11.29 9.85
C HIS A 190 21.24 -11.17 9.62
N GLY A 191 21.75 -10.00 9.27
CA GLY A 191 23.14 -9.86 8.84
C GLY A 191 23.71 -8.47 8.94
N PRO A 192 24.91 -8.26 8.37
CA PRO A 192 25.63 -7.00 8.49
C PRO A 192 24.93 -5.85 7.76
N THR A 193 25.40 -4.63 8.03
CA THR A 193 25.10 -3.47 7.20
C THR A 193 25.88 -3.62 5.89
N TYR A 194 25.18 -3.56 4.76
CA TYR A 194 25.74 -3.57 3.42
C TYR A 194 25.82 -2.14 2.90
N LEU A 195 26.94 -1.79 2.28
CA LEU A 195 27.12 -0.57 1.50
C LEU A 195 27.46 -0.98 0.07
N HIS A 196 26.64 -0.54 -0.90
CA HIS A 196 26.98 -0.62 -2.31
C HIS A 196 27.20 0.79 -2.86
N LYS A 197 28.41 1.09 -3.34
CA LYS A 197 28.71 2.33 -4.04
C LYS A 197 28.61 2.07 -5.55
N PHE A 198 27.74 2.81 -6.23
CA PHE A 198 27.54 2.67 -7.66
C PHE A 198 28.68 3.33 -8.45
N LYS A 199 29.22 2.62 -9.45
CA LYS A 199 30.07 3.18 -10.50
C LYS A 199 29.30 4.27 -11.25
N GLY A 200 30.00 5.32 -11.68
CA GLY A 200 29.39 6.48 -12.35
C GLY A 200 28.41 6.13 -13.47
N SER A 201 28.75 5.12 -14.28
CA SER A 201 27.95 4.68 -15.41
C SER A 201 26.78 3.74 -15.04
N ALA A 202 26.71 3.26 -13.79
CA ALA A 202 25.66 2.39 -13.27
C ALA A 202 24.66 3.12 -12.36
N ARG A 203 24.99 4.34 -11.89
CA ARG A 203 24.18 5.12 -10.94
C ARG A 203 22.73 5.27 -11.38
N PRO A 204 21.76 4.80 -10.58
CA PRO A 204 20.36 5.09 -10.83
C PRO A 204 20.00 6.54 -10.47
N LEU A 205 18.80 6.98 -10.86
CA LEU A 205 18.23 8.23 -10.40
C LEU A 205 17.59 8.05 -9.03
N LEU A 206 17.81 8.99 -8.13
CA LEU A 206 17.06 9.14 -6.90
C LEU A 206 15.97 10.19 -7.11
N VAL A 207 14.73 9.82 -6.86
CA VAL A 207 13.56 10.70 -7.04
C VAL A 207 12.65 10.63 -5.81
N ALA A 208 11.89 11.69 -5.56
CA ALA A 208 10.86 11.76 -4.52
C ALA A 208 9.45 11.74 -5.13
N SER A 209 8.46 11.21 -4.40
CA SER A 209 7.05 11.39 -4.78
C SER A 209 6.65 12.87 -4.80
N ALA A 210 5.58 13.20 -5.53
CA ALA A 210 5.08 14.57 -5.64
C ALA A 210 4.69 15.22 -4.29
N ASP A 211 4.33 14.41 -3.29
CA ASP A 211 4.03 14.85 -1.92
C ASP A 211 5.25 14.81 -0.98
N GLY A 212 6.43 14.46 -1.49
CA GLY A 212 7.67 14.34 -0.71
C GLY A 212 7.72 13.17 0.28
N SER A 213 6.67 12.33 0.36
CA SER A 213 6.55 11.32 1.42
C SER A 213 7.40 10.06 1.20
N ARG A 214 7.90 9.84 -0.02
CA ARG A 214 8.62 8.61 -0.39
C ARG A 214 9.76 8.88 -1.38
N LEU A 215 10.82 8.08 -1.25
CA LEU A 215 11.92 8.01 -2.19
C LEU A 215 11.78 6.79 -3.11
N TYR A 216 12.22 6.93 -4.36
CA TYR A 216 12.29 5.86 -5.35
C TYR A 216 13.65 5.85 -6.02
N VAL A 217 14.14 4.65 -6.29
CA VAL A 217 15.35 4.40 -7.08
C VAL A 217 14.90 3.95 -8.47
N VAL A 218 15.26 4.72 -9.51
CA VAL A 218 14.75 4.53 -10.87
C VAL A 218 15.90 4.33 -11.87
N GLY A 219 15.81 3.29 -12.68
CA GLY A 219 16.80 2.97 -13.72
C GLY A 219 18.12 2.45 -13.13
N GLY A 220 19.23 2.87 -13.72
CA GLY A 220 20.57 2.37 -13.42
C GLY A 220 20.93 1.10 -14.18
N ARG A 221 22.24 0.84 -14.28
CA ARG A 221 22.77 -0.36 -14.94
C ARG A 221 23.37 -1.26 -13.88
N TYR A 222 22.53 -1.98 -13.15
CA TYR A 222 22.95 -2.94 -12.13
C TYR A 222 22.00 -4.14 -12.10
N ARG A 223 22.40 -5.18 -11.38
CA ARG A 223 21.53 -6.32 -11.07
C ARG A 223 21.71 -6.75 -9.62
N MET A 224 20.65 -7.26 -9.03
CA MET A 224 20.76 -8.00 -7.77
C MET A 224 21.24 -9.43 -8.06
N THR A 225 22.21 -9.90 -7.27
CA THR A 225 22.77 -11.25 -7.34
C THR A 225 22.77 -11.89 -5.95
N SER A 226 23.17 -13.16 -5.87
CA SER A 226 23.43 -13.84 -4.60
C SER A 226 24.51 -13.15 -3.74
N ARG A 227 25.40 -12.35 -4.33
CA ARG A 227 26.43 -11.59 -3.61
C ARG A 227 26.02 -10.15 -3.29
N GLY A 228 24.81 -9.74 -3.66
CA GLY A 228 24.33 -8.37 -3.55
C GLY A 228 24.25 -7.65 -4.89
N ILE A 229 24.29 -6.32 -4.83
CA ILE A 229 24.15 -5.44 -6.00
C ILE A 229 25.45 -5.47 -6.82
N VAL A 230 25.34 -5.69 -8.12
CA VAL A 230 26.48 -5.71 -9.05
C VAL A 230 26.20 -4.76 -10.21
N ASP A 231 27.10 -3.80 -10.41
CA ASP A 231 27.04 -2.85 -11.51
C ASP A 231 27.31 -3.54 -12.85
N ARG A 232 26.60 -3.10 -13.88
CA ARG A 232 26.81 -3.49 -15.28
C ARG A 232 27.47 -2.32 -16.00
N SER A 233 28.60 -2.59 -16.63
CA SER A 233 29.37 -1.65 -17.46
C SER A 233 28.68 -1.35 -18.79
#